data_AF-A0A451ACR5-F1
#
_entry.id   AF-A0A451ACR5-F1
#
_cell.length_a   1.000
_cell.length_b   1.000
_cell.length_c   1.000
_cell.angle_alpha   90.00
_cell.angle_beta   90.00
_cell.angle_gamma   90.00
#
_symmetry.space_group_name_H-M   'P 1'
#
loop_
_entity.id
_entity.type
_entity.pdbx_description
1 polymer ?
#
loop_
_entity_poly.entity_id
_entity_poly.type
_entity_poly.pdbx_seq_one_letter_code
_entity_poly.pdbx_strand_id
1 'polypeptide(L)'
;DHFHIIKLYNEKLADLRRTIAREANTLEKKVFKGTRWLLLKTSSKLIVEKDEHTRLQEALRLNQPLATAYYMKEDLRRIWQQEDKESAAFLVHPTKAYLV
;
A
#
# COMPACT_ATOMS: atom_id res chain seq x y z
N ASP A 1 -1.72 -8.86 23.77
CA ASP A 1 -3.10 -8.35 23.57
C ASP A 1 -3.16 -7.53 22.27
N HIS A 2 -4.34 -6.99 21.92
CA HIS A 2 -4.56 -6.17 20.72
C HIS A 2 -3.58 -4.97 20.63
N PHE A 3 -3.34 -4.28 21.74
CA PHE A 3 -2.45 -3.12 21.78
C PHE A 3 -1.02 -3.48 21.37
N HIS A 4 -0.47 -4.58 21.90
CA HIS A 4 0.87 -5.04 21.57
C HIS A 4 1.01 -5.44 20.09
N ILE A 5 -0.04 -6.03 19.50
CA ILE A 5 -0.02 -6.42 18.08
C ILE A 5 -0.02 -5.18 17.18
N ILE A 6 -0.87 -4.19 17.47
CA ILE A 6 -0.89 -2.93 16.71
C ILE A 6 0.41 -2.15 16.87
N LYS A 7 1.00 -2.16 18.06
CA LYS A 7 2.31 -1.55 18.30
C LYS A 7 3.39 -2.19 17.43
N LEU A 8 3.50 -3.53 17.45
CA LEU A 8 4.45 -4.27 16.62
C LEU A 8 4.21 -4.01 15.12
N TYR A 9 2.94 -3.97 14.69
CA TYR A 9 2.59 -3.64 13.31
C TYR A 9 3.10 -2.25 12.92
N ASN A 10 2.87 -1.24 13.76
CA ASN A 10 3.30 0.13 13.51
C ASN A 10 4.83 0.26 13.44
N GLU A 11 5.55 -0.48 14.28
CA GLU A 11 7.02 -0.56 14.24
C GLU A 11 7.50 -1.13 12.90
N LYS A 12 6.94 -2.26 12.45
CA LYS A 12 7.27 -2.86 11.15
C LYS A 12 6.88 -1.98 9.97
N LEU A 13 5.74 -1.29 10.03
CA LEU A 13 5.34 -0.32 9.02
C LEU A 13 6.31 0.87 8.96
N ALA A 14 6.83 1.32 10.11
CA ALA A 14 7.85 2.36 10.15
C ALA A 14 9.17 1.89 9.50
N ASP A 15 9.61 0.68 9.78
CA ASP A 15 10.81 0.09 9.17
C ASP A 15 10.67 -0.09 7.65
N LEU A 16 9.49 -0.53 7.20
CA LEU A 16 9.16 -0.62 5.78
C LEU A 16 9.24 0.75 5.11
N ARG A 17 8.63 1.79 5.71
CA ARG A 17 8.71 3.17 5.19
C ARG A 17 10.15 3.66 5.06
N ARG A 18 11.01 3.38 6.05
CA ARG A 18 12.45 3.74 6.00
C ARG A 18 13.18 2.98 4.90
N THR A 19 12.89 1.69 4.74
CA THR A 19 13.50 0.84 3.70
C THR A 19 13.12 1.34 2.31
N ILE A 20 11.83 1.56 2.08
CA ILE A 20 11.32 2.11 0.82
C ILE A 20 11.94 3.49 0.57
N ALA A 21 11.98 4.40 1.55
CA ALA A 21 12.59 5.72 1.37
C ALA A 21 14.09 5.65 1.01
N ARG A 22 14.82 4.68 1.57
CA ARG A 22 16.25 4.46 1.25
C ARG A 22 16.45 3.91 -0.16
N GLU A 23 15.66 2.91 -0.55
CA GLU A 23 15.69 2.33 -1.91
C GLU A 23 15.23 3.34 -2.95
N ALA A 24 14.17 4.07 -2.61
CA ALA A 24 13.64 5.17 -3.37
C ALA A 24 14.73 6.22 -3.55
N ASN A 25 15.40 6.80 -2.54
CA ASN A 25 16.47 7.80 -2.75
C ASN A 25 17.53 7.44 -3.82
N THR A 26 17.77 6.15 -4.05
CA THR A 26 18.67 5.65 -5.10
C THR A 26 18.02 5.69 -6.50
N LEU A 27 16.73 5.37 -6.62
CA LEU A 27 15.93 5.46 -7.85
C LEU A 27 15.32 6.86 -8.11
N GLU A 28 14.94 7.57 -7.05
CA GLU A 28 14.20 8.84 -7.01
C GLU A 28 14.99 9.97 -7.67
N LYS A 29 16.32 9.99 -7.57
CA LYS A 29 17.15 10.98 -8.30
C LYS A 29 16.85 10.98 -9.81
N LYS A 30 16.41 9.85 -10.39
CA LYS A 30 15.99 9.75 -11.79
C LYS A 30 14.48 9.94 -11.99
N VAL A 31 13.66 9.44 -11.08
CA VAL A 31 12.20 9.32 -11.28
C VAL A 31 11.41 10.53 -10.72
N PHE A 32 11.86 11.18 -9.64
CA PHE A 32 11.06 12.13 -8.81
C PHE A 32 10.77 13.50 -9.40
N LYS A 33 11.33 13.85 -10.57
CA LYS A 33 10.95 15.10 -11.26
C LYS A 33 9.54 14.95 -11.88
N GLY A 34 8.49 14.91 -11.06
CA GLY A 34 7.08 14.92 -11.47
C GLY A 34 6.22 13.71 -11.08
N THR A 35 6.76 12.65 -10.49
CA THR A 35 6.01 11.39 -10.22
C THR A 35 4.98 11.51 -9.10
N ARG A 36 5.18 12.38 -8.11
CA ARG A 36 4.17 12.62 -7.06
C ARG A 36 2.85 13.15 -7.66
N TRP A 37 2.94 13.97 -8.69
CA TRP A 37 1.76 14.45 -9.43
C TRP A 37 1.14 13.35 -10.30
N LEU A 38 1.94 12.44 -10.86
CA LEU A 38 1.42 11.32 -11.67
C LEU A 38 0.49 10.41 -10.86
N LEU A 39 0.79 10.15 -9.58
CA LEU A 39 -0.09 9.37 -8.70
C LEU A 39 -1.46 10.02 -8.46
N LEU A 40 -1.58 11.35 -8.66
CA LEU A 40 -2.82 12.10 -8.50
C LEU A 40 -3.51 12.38 -9.84
N LYS A 41 -2.91 11.99 -10.96
CA LYS A 41 -3.38 12.30 -12.31
C LYS A 41 -4.31 11.20 -12.81
N THR A 42 -5.41 11.59 -13.45
CA THR A 42 -6.29 10.64 -14.13
C THR A 42 -5.56 9.97 -15.30
N SER A 43 -5.81 8.68 -15.52
CA SER A 43 -5.19 7.88 -16.59
C SER A 43 -5.33 8.53 -17.98
N SER A 44 -6.50 9.12 -18.27
CA SER A 44 -6.79 9.82 -19.53
C SER A 44 -6.00 11.11 -19.76
N LYS A 45 -5.33 11.64 -18.72
CA LYS A 45 -4.54 12.87 -18.82
C LYS A 45 -3.04 12.59 -18.97
N LEU A 46 -2.60 11.33 -18.95
CA LEU A 46 -1.20 10.96 -19.08
C LEU A 46 -0.67 11.32 -20.47
N ILE A 47 0.54 11.88 -20.50
CA ILE A 47 1.18 12.41 -21.72
C ILE A 47 2.21 11.38 -22.21
N VAL A 48 1.99 10.86 -23.42
CA VAL A 48 2.81 9.80 -24.02
C VAL A 48 4.22 10.31 -24.34
N GLU A 49 4.35 11.52 -24.88
CA GLU A 49 5.63 12.14 -25.25
C GLU A 49 6.56 12.37 -24.05
N LYS A 50 6.01 12.34 -22.84
CA LYS A 50 6.73 12.49 -21.58
C LYS A 50 6.93 11.16 -20.82
N ASP A 51 6.56 10.05 -21.45
CA ASP A 51 6.64 8.70 -20.88
C ASP A 51 5.96 8.58 -19.50
N GLU A 52 4.86 9.30 -19.31
CA GLU A 52 4.20 9.38 -18.00
C GLU A 52 3.57 8.05 -17.57
N HIS A 53 3.20 7.20 -18.52
CA HIS A 53 2.65 5.86 -18.23
C HIS A 53 3.68 4.97 -17.54
N THR A 54 4.87 4.83 -18.12
CA THR A 54 5.96 4.02 -17.56
C THR A 54 6.37 4.52 -16.19
N ARG A 55 6.55 5.84 -16.07
CA ARG A 55 6.92 6.49 -14.80
C ARG A 55 5.85 6.34 -13.73
N LEU A 56 4.57 6.37 -14.11
CA LEU A 56 3.47 6.07 -13.18
C LEU A 56 3.52 4.61 -12.74
N GLN A 57 3.74 3.67 -13.65
CA GLN A 57 3.86 2.24 -13.30
C GLN A 57 5.03 1.99 -12.36
N GLU A 58 6.19 2.61 -12.58
CA GLU A 58 7.31 2.52 -11.64
C GLU A 58 6.98 3.10 -10.27
N ALA A 59 6.31 4.26 -10.22
CA ALA A 59 5.88 4.86 -8.96
C ALA A 59 4.88 3.97 -8.21
N LEU A 60 3.92 3.37 -8.92
CA LEU A 60 2.96 2.42 -8.35
C LEU A 60 3.67 1.17 -7.83
N ARG A 61 4.62 0.62 -8.58
CA ARG A 61 5.42 -0.55 -8.17
C ARG A 61 6.24 -0.27 -6.92
N LEU A 62 6.87 0.89 -6.83
CA LEU A 62 7.61 1.31 -5.63
C LEU A 62 6.71 1.49 -4.41
N ASN A 63 5.48 1.97 -4.63
CA ASN A 63 4.51 2.19 -3.56
C ASN A 63 3.73 0.91 -3.18
N GLN A 64 3.75 -0.13 -4.02
CA GLN A 64 2.96 -1.35 -3.83
C GLN A 64 3.20 -2.02 -2.47
N PRO A 65 4.44 -2.23 -1.99
CA PRO A 65 4.68 -2.81 -0.67
C PRO A 65 4.07 -1.97 0.47
N LEU A 66 4.16 -0.64 0.37
CA LEU A 66 3.60 0.27 1.36
C LEU A 66 2.07 0.24 1.35
N ALA A 67 1.46 0.26 0.15
CA ALA A 67 0.01 0.16 -0.01
C ALA A 67 -0.51 -1.17 0.57
N THR A 68 0.13 -2.30 0.24
CA THR A 68 -0.21 -3.62 0.80
C THR A 68 -0.16 -3.60 2.33
N ALA A 69 0.88 -3.03 2.94
CA ALA A 69 0.94 -2.93 4.40
C ALA A 69 -0.19 -2.05 4.98
N TYR A 70 -0.55 -0.93 4.37
CA TYR A 70 -1.69 -0.16 4.87
C TYR A 70 -3.01 -0.91 4.77
N TYR A 71 -3.26 -1.66 3.69
CA TYR A 71 -4.45 -2.51 3.57
C TYR A 71 -4.46 -3.64 4.61
N MET A 72 -3.34 -4.33 4.80
CA MET A 72 -3.22 -5.35 5.85
C MET A 72 -3.49 -4.79 7.24
N LYS A 73 -3.06 -3.56 7.54
CA LYS A 73 -3.35 -2.88 8.81
C LYS A 73 -4.84 -2.62 8.98
N GLU A 74 -5.52 -2.23 7.90
CA GLU A 74 -6.95 -1.98 7.92
C GLU A 74 -7.74 -3.28 8.07
N ASP A 75 -7.37 -4.34 7.36
CA ASP A 75 -7.97 -5.67 7.53
C ASP A 75 -7.82 -6.17 8.97
N LEU A 76 -6.63 -5.98 9.53
CA LEU A 76 -6.33 -6.29 10.91
C LEU A 76 -7.25 -5.53 11.88
N ARG A 77 -7.50 -4.24 11.61
CA ARG A 77 -8.44 -3.42 12.39
C ARG A 77 -9.88 -3.95 12.27
N ARG A 78 -10.31 -4.32 11.06
CA ARG A 78 -11.65 -4.88 10.81
C ARG A 78 -11.89 -6.19 11.55
N ILE A 79 -10.88 -7.05 11.62
CA ILE A 79 -10.91 -8.29 12.42
C ILE A 79 -11.19 -7.99 13.89
N TRP A 80 -10.51 -6.99 14.47
CA TRP A 80 -10.71 -6.59 15.86
C TRP A 80 -12.03 -5.87 16.16
N GLN A 81 -12.75 -5.43 15.12
CA GLN A 81 -14.06 -4.80 15.26
C GLN A 81 -15.21 -5.81 15.25
N GLN A 82 -14.95 -7.09 14.97
CA GLN A 82 -16.00 -8.11 14.96
C GLN A 82 -16.43 -8.49 16.38
N GLU A 83 -17.72 -8.75 16.56
CA GLU A 83 -18.32 -9.11 17.85
C GLU A 83 -17.87 -10.49 18.33
N ASP A 84 -17.60 -11.40 17.38
CA ASP A 84 -17.27 -12.79 17.65
C ASP A 84 -16.16 -13.32 16.71
N LYS A 85 -15.64 -14.49 17.07
CA LYS A 85 -14.53 -15.14 16.37
C LYS A 85 -14.93 -15.67 14.98
N GLU A 86 -16.17 -16.06 14.77
CA GLU A 86 -16.66 -16.60 13.48
C GLU A 86 -16.75 -15.48 12.45
N SER A 87 -17.33 -14.34 12.83
CA SER A 87 -17.39 -13.11 12.04
C SER A 87 -15.98 -12.62 11.67
N ALA A 88 -15.04 -12.67 12.63
CA ALA A 88 -13.63 -12.36 12.38
C ALA A 88 -12.95 -13.33 11.40
N ALA A 89 -13.23 -14.63 11.50
CA ALA A 89 -12.61 -15.65 10.65
C ALA A 89 -13.03 -15.52 9.17
N PHE A 90 -14.25 -15.05 8.89
CA PHE A 90 -14.73 -14.79 7.54
C PHE A 90 -13.85 -13.76 6.79
N LEU A 91 -13.33 -12.74 7.49
CA LEU A 91 -12.49 -11.70 6.91
C LEU A 91 -11.08 -12.17 6.54
N VAL A 92 -10.58 -13.25 7.16
CA VAL A 92 -9.22 -13.79 6.92
C VAL A 92 -9.18 -14.80 5.78
N HIS A 93 -10.34 -15.35 5.38
CA HIS A 93 -10.47 -16.39 4.36
C HIS A 93 -11.40 -15.91 3.22
N PRO A 94 -10.88 -15.15 2.23
CA PRO A 94 -11.71 -14.52 1.21
C PRO A 94 -12.28 -15.49 0.16
N THR A 95 -12.09 -16.81 0.29
CA THR A 95 -12.58 -17.80 -0.67
C THR A 95 -14.10 -17.83 -0.81
N LYS A 96 -14.84 -16.99 -0.08
CA LYS A 96 -16.29 -16.77 -0.24
C LYS A 96 -16.69 -15.36 -0.69
N ALA A 97 -15.77 -14.42 -0.87
CA ALA A 97 -16.09 -12.99 -1.02
C ALA A 97 -15.78 -12.36 -2.40
N TYR A 98 -15.21 -13.12 -3.35
CA TYR A 98 -14.95 -12.64 -4.72
C TYR A 98 -15.76 -13.40 -5.79
N LEU A 99 -17.04 -13.63 -5.53
CA LEU A 99 -18.03 -14.01 -6.54
C LEU A 99 -19.20 -13.03 -6.50
N VAL A 100 -18.94 -11.79 -6.93
CA VAL A 100 -19.90 -10.90 -7.59
C VAL A 100 -19.13 -10.09 -8.62
#